data_AF-A0AAD5RJT6-F1
#
_entry.id   AF-A0AAD5RJT6-F1
#
_cell.length_a   1.000
_cell.length_b   1.000
_cell.length_c   1.000
_cell.angle_alpha   90.00
_cell.angle_beta   90.00
_cell.angle_gamma   90.00
#
_symmetry.space_group_name_H-M   'P 1'
#
loop_
_entity.id
_entity.type
_entity.pdbx_description
1 polymer ?
#
loop_
_entity_poly.entity_id
_entity_poly.type
_entity_poly.pdbx_seq_one_letter_code
_entity_poly.pdbx_strand_id
1 'polypeptide(L)'
;MATLDPFEVRVRFSGMLQHMNASQNSAQKAAQFALKYANLSDDLHSCVLEQLEKGNMNVQANILHFIEHFMDQARKEGNESYVALMQKDICRIVDIVTPPTGEGYMNVKTVRKILHALETKKFLSPMLVRMLDTQLQSQESTNQQRLDDELPDAPPLPPSQVATSIPTDKERHKRLVEQRVEEDRERHKRQREMIWQKGFEEEKHGLWDDTSEFGEDDEVLGKEEEGRWKGGWGEECLHEAEEGDGRDRMVEVPGEEGTVEEEEEEEAEAEEIEDMEGRMVVDGEGFRKVDDMWDVARWPSGEEEWEKEDDDR
;
A
#
# COMPACT_ATOMS: atom_id res chain seq x y z
N MET A 1 25.97 0.19 20.00
CA MET A 1 25.19 -0.54 18.99
C MET A 1 25.73 -1.95 18.90
N ALA A 2 24.93 -2.99 19.16
CA ALA A 2 25.37 -4.37 19.01
C ALA A 2 25.62 -4.64 17.51
N THR A 3 26.88 -4.73 17.14
CA THR A 3 27.32 -5.04 15.78
C THR A 3 27.20 -6.54 15.58
N LEU A 4 26.13 -6.97 14.89
CA LEU A 4 26.06 -8.34 14.38
C LEU A 4 27.29 -8.59 13.49
N ASP A 5 27.81 -9.81 13.54
CA ASP A 5 28.90 -10.22 12.67
C ASP A 5 28.46 -10.19 11.19
N PRO A 6 29.33 -9.81 10.23
CA PRO A 6 28.95 -9.75 8.82
C PRO A 6 28.37 -11.06 8.27
N PHE A 7 28.86 -12.22 8.73
CA PHE A 7 28.31 -13.50 8.29
C PHE A 7 26.86 -13.69 8.78
N GLU A 8 26.59 -13.31 10.03
CA GLU A 8 25.24 -13.40 10.59
C GLU A 8 24.27 -12.46 9.89
N VAL A 9 24.71 -11.24 9.57
CA VAL A 9 23.94 -10.27 8.78
C VAL A 9 23.57 -10.87 7.43
N ARG A 10 24.54 -11.48 6.74
CA ARG A 10 24.34 -12.13 5.44
C ARG A 10 23.30 -13.25 5.49
N VAL A 11 23.41 -14.15 6.47
CA VAL A 11 22.49 -15.29 6.66
C VAL A 11 21.09 -14.80 6.97
N ARG A 12 20.94 -13.83 7.88
CA ARG A 12 19.64 -13.26 8.24
C ARG A 12 18.98 -12.58 7.03
N PHE A 13 19.73 -11.75 6.31
CA PHE A 13 19.19 -11.04 5.14
C PHE A 13 18.82 -11.99 4.01
N SER A 14 19.66 -12.97 3.72
CA SER A 14 19.36 -14.03 2.75
C SER A 14 18.09 -14.80 3.11
N GLY A 15 17.90 -15.10 4.39
CA GLY A 15 16.68 -15.76 4.88
C GLY A 15 15.42 -14.90 4.72
N MET A 16 15.53 -13.57 4.91
CA MET A 16 14.42 -12.63 4.66
C MET A 16 14.06 -12.57 3.18
N LEU A 17 15.06 -12.52 2.28
CA LEU A 17 14.87 -12.48 0.83
C LEU A 17 14.28 -13.79 0.28
N GLN A 18 14.73 -14.94 0.81
CA GLN A 18 14.27 -16.26 0.36
C GLN A 18 12.76 -16.46 0.60
N HIS A 19 12.22 -15.90 1.69
CA HIS A 19 10.81 -16.01 2.07
C HIS A 19 10.03 -14.73 1.78
N MET A 20 10.55 -13.89 0.88
CA MET A 20 9.93 -12.62 0.55
C MET A 20 8.59 -12.85 -0.14
N ASN A 21 7.56 -12.19 0.39
CA ASN A 21 6.18 -12.27 -0.07
C ASN A 21 5.68 -10.89 -0.51
N ALA A 22 4.43 -10.84 -0.98
CA ALA A 22 3.79 -9.61 -1.45
C ALA A 22 3.45 -8.58 -0.36
N SER A 23 3.66 -8.89 0.92
CA SER A 23 3.33 -7.99 2.03
C SER A 23 4.30 -6.81 2.08
N GLN A 24 3.73 -5.60 2.21
CA GLN A 24 4.50 -4.37 2.42
C GLN A 24 5.37 -4.45 3.68
N ASN A 25 4.88 -5.08 4.74
CA ASN A 25 5.63 -5.28 5.98
C ASN A 25 6.88 -6.15 5.76
N SER A 26 6.82 -7.15 4.88
CA SER A 26 7.98 -7.98 4.55
C SER A 26 9.05 -7.15 3.85
N ALA A 27 8.67 -6.32 2.89
CA ALA A 27 9.59 -5.43 2.17
C ALA A 27 10.17 -4.34 3.08
N GLN A 28 9.34 -3.72 3.93
CA GLN A 28 9.76 -2.70 4.89
C GLN A 28 10.77 -3.23 5.90
N LYS A 29 10.51 -4.40 6.50
CA LYS A 29 11.45 -5.03 7.45
C LYS A 29 12.79 -5.35 6.80
N ALA A 30 12.78 -5.89 5.59
CA ALA A 30 14.01 -6.16 4.84
C ALA A 30 14.76 -4.86 4.49
N ALA A 31 14.04 -3.79 4.14
CA ALA A 31 14.65 -2.51 3.80
C ALA A 31 15.29 -1.85 5.03
N GLN A 32 14.57 -1.79 6.16
CA GLN A 32 15.11 -1.30 7.43
C GLN A 32 16.33 -2.11 7.88
N PHE A 33 16.29 -3.43 7.71
CA PHE A 33 17.44 -4.28 8.02
C PHE A 33 18.65 -3.94 7.14
N ALA A 34 18.45 -3.77 5.84
CA ALA A 34 19.52 -3.42 4.91
C ALA A 34 20.13 -2.03 5.22
N LEU A 35 19.28 -1.06 5.58
CA LEU A 35 19.70 0.30 5.92
C LEU A 35 20.45 0.38 7.25
N LYS A 36 20.01 -0.40 8.24
CA LYS A 36 20.70 -0.54 9.53
C LYS A 36 22.14 -1.03 9.38
N TYR A 37 22.41 -1.86 8.37
CA TYR A 37 23.73 -2.40 8.07
C TYR A 37 24.29 -1.88 6.73
N ALA A 38 24.07 -0.59 6.44
CA ALA A 38 24.54 0.05 5.20
C ALA A 38 26.06 -0.01 4.99
N ASN A 39 26.83 -0.19 6.07
CA ASN A 39 28.28 -0.42 6.02
C ASN A 39 28.66 -1.74 5.32
N LEU A 40 27.71 -2.67 5.16
CA LEU A 40 27.85 -3.95 4.46
C LEU A 40 27.05 -3.97 3.14
N SER A 41 26.74 -2.79 2.58
CA SER A 41 25.91 -2.65 1.38
C SER A 41 26.38 -3.48 0.18
N ASP A 42 27.68 -3.65 -0.03
CA ASP A 42 28.22 -4.49 -1.11
C ASP A 42 27.88 -5.99 -0.95
N ASP A 43 27.99 -6.54 0.27
CA ASP A 43 27.68 -7.94 0.55
C ASP A 43 26.16 -8.17 0.55
N LEU A 44 25.40 -7.23 1.10
CA LEU A 44 23.93 -7.27 1.06
C LEU A 44 23.40 -7.16 -0.37
N HIS A 45 23.99 -6.31 -1.22
CA HIS A 45 23.67 -6.26 -2.65
C HIS A 45 23.97 -7.58 -3.35
N SER A 46 25.11 -8.20 -3.03
CA SER A 46 25.46 -9.53 -3.54
C SER A 46 24.43 -10.59 -3.12
N CYS A 47 23.89 -10.50 -1.90
CA CYS A 47 22.80 -11.37 -1.44
C CYS A 47 21.52 -11.17 -2.26
N VAL A 48 21.15 -9.93 -2.60
CA VAL A 48 19.97 -9.66 -3.45
C VAL A 48 20.12 -10.36 -4.79
N LEU A 49 21.26 -10.21 -5.46
CA LEU A 49 21.53 -10.87 -6.74
C LEU A 49 21.54 -12.39 -6.62
N GLU A 50 22.17 -12.93 -5.57
CA GLU A 50 22.20 -14.38 -5.30
C GLU A 50 20.79 -14.96 -5.11
N GLN A 51 19.92 -14.26 -4.38
CA GLN A 51 18.55 -14.72 -4.14
C GLN A 51 17.65 -14.53 -5.36
N LEU A 52 17.91 -13.53 -6.21
CA LEU A 52 17.27 -13.42 -7.52
C LEU A 52 17.62 -14.59 -8.44
N GLU A 53 18.88 -15.04 -8.44
CA GLU A 53 19.32 -16.18 -9.27
C GLU A 53 18.80 -17.53 -8.76
N LYS A 54 18.60 -17.67 -7.44
CA LYS A 54 18.14 -18.93 -6.80
C LYS A 54 16.62 -19.01 -6.62
N GLY A 55 15.94 -17.87 -6.57
CA GLY A 55 14.52 -17.76 -6.29
C GLY A 55 13.63 -18.27 -7.43
N ASN A 56 12.41 -18.68 -7.09
CA ASN A 56 11.39 -18.95 -8.11
C ASN A 56 10.84 -17.65 -8.70
N MET A 57 10.09 -17.73 -9.82
CA MET A 57 9.54 -16.56 -10.52
C MET A 57 8.73 -15.62 -9.61
N ASN A 58 8.07 -16.17 -8.60
CA ASN A 58 7.28 -15.37 -7.67
C ASN A 58 8.16 -14.59 -6.68
N VAL A 59 9.12 -15.27 -6.04
CA VAL A 59 10.10 -14.65 -5.15
C VAL A 59 10.91 -13.60 -5.91
N GLN A 60 11.28 -13.86 -7.16
CA GLN A 60 11.94 -12.88 -8.02
C GLN A 60 11.10 -11.61 -8.22
N ALA A 61 9.79 -11.74 -8.49
CA ALA A 61 8.89 -10.59 -8.59
C ALA A 61 8.75 -9.85 -7.25
N ASN A 62 8.69 -10.59 -6.13
CA ASN A 62 8.67 -10.02 -4.78
C ASN A 62 9.94 -9.22 -4.46
N ILE A 63 11.11 -9.77 -4.77
CA ILE A 63 12.40 -9.10 -4.59
C ILE A 63 12.46 -7.84 -5.47
N LEU A 64 11.93 -7.87 -6.69
CA LEU A 64 11.88 -6.68 -7.55
C LEU A 64 11.00 -5.56 -6.96
N HIS A 65 9.85 -5.90 -6.36
CA HIS A 65 9.04 -4.94 -5.61
C HIS A 65 9.78 -4.40 -4.37
N PHE A 66 10.52 -5.26 -3.66
CA PHE A 66 11.36 -4.84 -2.55
C PHE A 66 12.44 -3.87 -3.00
N ILE A 67 13.13 -4.11 -4.13
CA ILE A 67 14.18 -3.22 -4.65
C ILE A 67 13.62 -1.83 -4.92
N GLU A 68 12.42 -1.74 -5.51
CA GLU A 68 11.72 -0.48 -5.74
C GLU A 68 11.45 0.28 -4.44
N HIS A 69 10.93 -0.41 -3.43
CA HIS A 69 10.67 0.18 -2.11
C HIS A 69 11.96 0.58 -1.39
N PHE A 70 12.97 -0.29 -1.44
CA PHE A 70 14.26 -0.13 -0.78
C PHE A 70 15.01 1.08 -1.34
N MET A 71 15.05 1.27 -2.65
CA MET A 71 15.71 2.44 -3.25
C MET A 71 15.05 3.75 -2.81
N ASP A 72 13.72 3.77 -2.65
CA ASP A 72 13.02 4.94 -2.14
C ASP A 72 13.40 5.25 -0.68
N GLN A 73 13.46 4.24 0.18
CA GLN A 73 13.88 4.39 1.58
C GLN A 73 15.36 4.78 1.70
N ALA A 74 16.24 4.14 0.92
CA ALA A 74 17.67 4.43 0.92
C ALA A 74 17.97 5.86 0.50
N ARG A 75 17.22 6.41 -0.47
CA ARG A 75 17.32 7.81 -0.86
C ARG A 75 16.86 8.76 0.25
N LYS A 76 15.77 8.44 0.96
CA LYS A 76 15.27 9.25 2.08
C LYS A 76 16.28 9.33 3.24
N GLU A 77 17.01 8.24 3.47
CA GLU A 77 18.08 8.19 4.49
C GLU A 77 19.44 8.73 4.01
N GLY A 78 19.57 9.13 2.74
CA GLY A 78 20.82 9.68 2.19
C GLY A 78 21.88 8.65 1.79
N ASN A 79 21.54 7.36 1.68
CA ASN A 79 22.44 6.28 1.28
C ASN A 79 22.55 6.16 -0.25
N GLU A 80 23.04 7.21 -0.91
CA GLU A 80 23.11 7.29 -2.38
C GLU A 80 24.02 6.23 -3.03
N SER A 81 25.10 5.82 -2.35
CA SER A 81 26.00 4.77 -2.83
C SER A 81 25.28 3.44 -3.04
N TYR A 82 24.35 3.11 -2.14
CA TYR A 82 23.59 1.87 -2.23
C TYR A 82 22.56 1.92 -3.35
N VAL A 83 21.92 3.08 -3.54
CA VAL A 83 21.03 3.33 -4.69
C VAL A 83 21.81 3.19 -6.02
N ALA A 84 23.02 3.74 -6.10
CA ALA A 84 23.86 3.66 -7.29
C ALA A 84 24.28 2.20 -7.63
N LEU A 85 24.57 1.38 -6.62
CA LEU A 85 24.84 -0.06 -6.82
C LEU A 85 23.65 -0.78 -7.44
N MET A 86 22.43 -0.52 -6.93
CA MET A 86 21.19 -1.09 -7.46
C MET A 86 20.89 -0.61 -8.88
N GLN A 87 21.06 0.69 -9.15
CA GLN A 87 20.85 1.27 -10.49
C GLN A 87 21.79 0.68 -11.54
N LYS A 88 23.05 0.43 -11.18
CA LYS A 88 24.04 -0.15 -12.11
C LYS A 88 23.64 -1.54 -12.57
N ASP A 89 23.11 -2.36 -11.66
CA ASP A 89 22.77 -3.76 -11.93
C ASP A 89 21.29 -3.97 -12.32
N ILE A 90 20.50 -2.90 -12.51
CA ILE A 90 19.07 -3.01 -12.82
C ILE A 90 18.79 -3.79 -14.11
N CYS A 91 19.60 -3.61 -15.16
CA CYS A 91 19.44 -4.34 -16.41
C CYS A 91 19.66 -5.85 -16.19
N ARG A 92 20.70 -6.21 -15.41
CA ARG A 92 20.97 -7.60 -15.04
C ARG A 92 19.83 -8.18 -14.20
N ILE A 93 19.30 -7.41 -13.25
CA ILE A 93 18.16 -7.83 -12.42
C ILE A 93 16.94 -8.13 -13.31
N VAL A 94 16.64 -7.26 -14.28
CA VAL A 94 15.54 -7.47 -15.24
C VAL A 94 15.76 -8.75 -16.04
N ASP A 95 16.95 -8.97 -16.60
CA ASP A 95 17.26 -10.18 -17.37
C ASP A 95 17.12 -11.48 -16.54
N ILE A 96 17.41 -11.43 -15.24
CA ILE A 96 17.23 -12.57 -14.32
C ILE A 96 15.74 -12.84 -14.02
N VAL A 97 14.94 -11.79 -13.85
CA VAL A 97 13.50 -11.89 -13.49
C VAL A 97 12.64 -12.23 -14.71
N THR A 98 13.05 -11.79 -15.89
CA THR A 98 12.41 -12.08 -17.18
C THR A 98 13.39 -12.80 -18.11
N PRO A 99 13.75 -14.06 -17.80
CA PRO A 99 14.57 -14.85 -18.70
C PRO A 99 13.85 -15.03 -20.05
N PRO A 100 14.58 -15.17 -21.17
CA PRO A 100 13.98 -15.48 -22.47
C PRO A 100 13.36 -16.89 -22.50
N THR A 101 13.62 -17.72 -21.47
CA THR A 101 12.98 -19.01 -21.23
C THR A 101 11.51 -18.80 -20.87
N GLY A 102 10.63 -19.67 -21.37
CA GLY A 102 9.17 -19.53 -21.32
C GLY A 102 8.62 -18.89 -20.05
N GLU A 103 8.92 -19.40 -18.85
CA GLU A 103 8.28 -18.94 -17.61
C GLU A 103 8.48 -17.44 -17.25
N GLY A 104 9.47 -16.76 -17.82
CA GLY A 104 9.73 -15.34 -17.56
C GLY A 104 8.62 -14.38 -18.03
N TYR A 105 7.78 -14.78 -19.00
CA TYR A 105 6.71 -13.91 -19.50
C TYR A 105 5.68 -13.53 -18.44
N MET A 106 5.50 -14.37 -17.41
CA MET A 106 4.56 -14.12 -16.32
C MET A 106 4.89 -12.84 -15.53
N ASN A 107 6.17 -12.48 -15.47
CA ASN A 107 6.63 -11.31 -14.73
C ASN A 107 6.70 -10.04 -15.58
N VAL A 108 6.58 -10.12 -16.91
CA VAL A 108 6.78 -8.98 -17.82
C VAL A 108 5.89 -7.79 -17.46
N LYS A 109 4.59 -8.02 -17.18
CA LYS A 109 3.67 -6.95 -16.76
C LYS A 109 4.10 -6.29 -15.45
N THR A 110 4.55 -7.09 -14.49
CA THR A 110 5.03 -6.60 -13.19
C THR A 110 6.31 -5.79 -13.33
N VAL A 111 7.27 -6.29 -14.13
CA VAL A 111 8.53 -5.60 -14.39
C VAL A 111 8.28 -4.25 -15.06
N ARG A 112 7.44 -4.19 -16.11
CA ARG A 112 7.08 -2.92 -16.77
C ARG A 112 6.51 -1.89 -15.79
N LYS A 113 5.57 -2.32 -14.94
CA LYS A 113 4.98 -1.45 -13.90
C LYS A 113 6.05 -0.90 -12.96
N ILE A 114 6.99 -1.74 -12.53
CA ILE A 114 8.07 -1.33 -11.62
C ILE A 114 9.06 -0.40 -12.33
N LEU A 115 9.43 -0.68 -13.59
CA LEU A 115 10.31 0.20 -14.36
C LEU A 115 9.72 1.61 -14.52
N HIS A 116 8.42 1.70 -14.81
CA HIS A 116 7.72 3.00 -14.85
C HIS A 116 7.67 3.69 -13.48
N ALA A 117 7.49 2.93 -12.39
CA ALA A 117 7.56 3.50 -11.04
C ALA A 117 8.96 4.05 -10.73
N LEU A 118 10.02 3.36 -11.15
CA LEU A 118 11.41 3.81 -11.01
C LEU A 118 11.73 5.04 -11.88
N GLU A 119 11.14 5.13 -13.07
CA GLU A 119 11.20 6.32 -13.93
C GLU A 119 10.54 7.53 -13.24
N THR A 120 9.32 7.34 -12.75
CA THR A 120 8.54 8.38 -12.05
C THR A 120 9.31 8.90 -10.84
N LYS A 121 9.94 7.99 -10.10
CA LYS A 121 10.81 8.30 -8.96
C LYS A 121 12.18 8.83 -9.36
N LYS A 122 12.50 8.98 -10.66
CA LYS A 122 13.77 9.46 -11.21
C LYS A 122 15.01 8.64 -10.82
N PHE A 123 14.82 7.35 -10.52
CA PHE A 123 15.94 6.43 -10.34
C PHE A 123 16.52 5.95 -11.67
N LEU A 124 15.71 5.92 -12.73
CA LEU A 124 16.12 5.48 -14.06
C LEU A 124 15.91 6.59 -15.09
N SER A 125 16.75 6.57 -16.14
CA SER A 125 16.56 7.45 -17.29
C SER A 125 15.36 6.99 -18.12
N PRO A 126 14.50 7.92 -18.60
CA PRO A 126 13.36 7.57 -19.47
C PRO A 126 13.80 6.81 -20.73
N MET A 127 15.00 7.10 -21.24
CA MET A 127 15.55 6.42 -22.41
C MET A 127 15.83 4.94 -22.13
N LEU A 128 16.34 4.63 -20.93
CA LEU A 128 16.67 3.27 -20.52
C LEU A 128 15.38 2.46 -20.32
N VAL A 129 14.37 3.05 -19.69
CA VAL A 129 13.07 2.40 -19.47
C VAL A 129 12.40 2.05 -20.79
N ARG A 130 12.36 3.00 -21.74
CA ARG A 130 11.82 2.75 -23.09
C ARG A 130 12.55 1.62 -23.83
N MET A 131 13.87 1.53 -23.69
CA MET A 131 14.67 0.46 -24.30
C MET A 131 14.30 -0.91 -23.72
N LEU A 132 14.23 -1.01 -22.38
CA LEU A 132 13.82 -2.24 -21.69
C LEU A 132 12.38 -2.63 -22.02
N ASP A 133 11.45 -1.66 -22.05
CA ASP A 133 10.06 -1.91 -22.41
C ASP A 133 9.92 -2.47 -23.83
N THR A 134 10.70 -1.95 -24.77
CA THR A 134 10.71 -2.46 -26.16
C THR A 134 11.22 -3.90 -26.21
N GLN A 135 12.27 -4.22 -25.45
CA GLN A 135 12.79 -5.59 -25.31
C GLN A 135 11.72 -6.53 -24.73
N LEU A 136 11.09 -6.12 -23.63
CA LEU A 136 10.07 -6.89 -22.92
C LEU A 136 8.81 -7.12 -23.78
N GLN A 137 8.38 -6.11 -24.54
CA GLN A 137 7.26 -6.24 -25.48
C GLN A 137 7.56 -7.23 -26.62
N SER A 138 8.77 -7.21 -27.16
CA SER A 138 9.21 -8.16 -28.19
C SER A 138 9.21 -9.61 -27.67
N GLN A 139 9.68 -9.81 -26.43
CA GLN A 139 9.66 -11.11 -25.77
C GLN A 139 8.23 -11.62 -25.51
N GLU A 140 7.33 -10.74 -25.02
CA GLU A 140 5.92 -11.06 -24.80
C GLU A 140 5.24 -11.48 -26.12
N SER A 141 5.46 -10.72 -27.20
CA SER A 141 4.93 -11.00 -28.54
C SER A 141 5.41 -12.35 -29.09
N THR A 142 6.70 -12.66 -28.90
CA THR A 142 7.30 -13.91 -29.36
C THR A 142 6.73 -15.12 -28.60
N ASN A 143 6.54 -15.00 -27.29
CA ASN A 143 5.91 -16.08 -26.50
C ASN A 143 4.42 -16.24 -26.83
N GLN A 144 3.69 -15.15 -27.05
CA GLN A 144 2.29 -15.18 -27.47
C GLN A 144 2.14 -15.97 -28.78
N GLN A 145 2.98 -15.68 -29.78
CA GLN A 145 3.01 -16.42 -31.05
C GLN A 145 3.31 -17.90 -30.87
N ARG A 146 4.24 -18.27 -29.97
CA ARG A 146 4.53 -19.70 -29.68
C ARG A 146 3.33 -20.43 -29.09
N LEU A 147 2.57 -19.77 -28.21
CA LEU A 147 1.36 -20.35 -27.63
C LEU A 147 0.26 -20.53 -28.68
N ASP A 148 0.14 -19.58 -29.61
CA ASP A 148 -0.82 -19.64 -30.72
C ASP A 148 -0.43 -20.72 -31.75
N ASP A 149 0.87 -20.92 -32.03
CA ASP A 149 1.39 -21.94 -32.95
C ASP A 149 1.38 -23.37 -32.35
N GLU A 150 1.45 -23.52 -31.02
CA GLU A 150 1.30 -24.82 -30.33
C GLU A 150 -0.16 -25.30 -30.21
N LEU A 151 -1.10 -24.65 -30.90
CA LEU A 151 -2.43 -25.19 -31.22
C LEU A 151 -2.49 -25.76 -32.66
N PRO A 152 -1.77 -26.83 -33.02
CA PRO A 152 -2.22 -27.64 -34.13
C PRO A 152 -3.45 -28.43 -33.65
N ASP A 153 -4.46 -28.44 -34.51
CA ASP A 153 -5.65 -29.30 -34.51
C ASP A 153 -5.25 -30.78 -34.30
N ALA A 154 -4.99 -31.15 -33.04
CA ALA A 154 -4.51 -32.47 -32.67
C ALA A 154 -5.73 -33.39 -32.50
N PRO A 155 -5.91 -34.42 -33.33
CA PRO A 155 -6.96 -35.40 -33.11
C PRO A 155 -6.78 -36.04 -31.73
N PRO A 156 -7.88 -36.41 -31.04
CA PRO A 156 -7.81 -36.93 -29.68
C PRO A 156 -6.91 -38.16 -29.63
N LEU A 157 -5.71 -38.00 -29.06
CA LEU A 157 -4.78 -39.09 -28.85
C LEU A 157 -5.41 -40.11 -27.87
N PRO A 158 -5.22 -41.42 -28.09
CA PRO A 158 -5.78 -42.46 -27.24
C PRO A 158 -5.20 -42.38 -25.81
N PRO A 159 -6.01 -42.70 -24.77
CA PRO A 159 -5.68 -42.48 -23.36
C PRO A 159 -4.71 -43.54 -22.80
N SER A 160 -3.58 -43.79 -23.48
CA SER A 160 -2.62 -44.79 -23.04
C SER A 160 -1.20 -44.36 -23.40
N GLN A 161 -0.74 -43.27 -22.78
CA GLN A 161 0.69 -43.01 -22.50
C GLN A 161 0.94 -41.70 -21.70
N VAL A 162 -0.01 -41.27 -20.86
CA VAL A 162 0.30 -40.24 -19.85
C VAL A 162 1.13 -40.94 -18.78
N ALA A 163 2.45 -40.84 -18.93
CA ALA A 163 3.41 -41.30 -17.96
C ALA A 163 3.00 -40.81 -16.57
N THR A 164 2.92 -41.75 -15.64
CA THR A 164 2.78 -41.58 -14.20
C THR A 164 3.71 -40.48 -13.68
N SER A 165 3.25 -39.24 -13.67
CA SER A 165 3.79 -38.21 -12.80
C SER A 165 3.32 -38.52 -11.38
N ILE A 166 4.28 -38.60 -10.46
CA ILE A 166 4.02 -38.93 -9.05
C ILE A 166 3.05 -37.87 -8.50
N PRO A 167 1.93 -38.26 -7.85
CA PRO A 167 0.87 -37.34 -7.42
C PRO A 167 1.37 -36.15 -6.56
N THR A 168 2.50 -36.32 -5.90
CA THR A 168 3.15 -35.30 -5.06
C THR A 168 3.64 -34.07 -5.83
N ASP A 169 4.02 -34.21 -7.10
CA ASP A 169 4.57 -33.09 -7.89
C ASP A 169 3.45 -32.18 -8.41
N LYS A 170 2.31 -32.79 -8.79
CA LYS A 170 1.11 -32.06 -9.19
C LYS A 170 0.53 -31.24 -8.03
N GLU A 171 0.51 -31.81 -6.83
CA GLU A 171 0.07 -31.10 -5.62
C GLU A 171 1.02 -29.95 -5.23
N ARG A 172 2.33 -30.15 -5.36
CA ARG A 172 3.32 -29.09 -5.14
C ARG A 172 3.15 -27.95 -6.15
N HIS A 173 3.02 -28.27 -7.44
CA HIS A 173 2.80 -27.29 -8.48
C HIS A 173 1.49 -26.53 -8.26
N LYS A 174 0.42 -27.23 -7.87
CA LYS A 174 -0.86 -26.61 -7.50
C LYS A 174 -0.70 -25.61 -6.35
N ARG A 175 0.01 -25.96 -5.27
CA ARG A 175 0.28 -25.05 -4.14
C ARG A 175 1.08 -23.82 -4.56
N LEU A 176 2.07 -23.98 -5.43
CA LEU A 176 2.86 -22.86 -5.96
C LEU A 176 2.02 -21.91 -6.81
N VAL A 177 1.12 -22.45 -7.64
CA VAL A 177 0.17 -21.65 -8.43
C VAL A 177 -0.83 -20.93 -7.54
N GLU A 178 -1.42 -21.62 -6.57
CA GLU A 178 -2.35 -21.01 -5.60
C GLU A 178 -1.68 -19.89 -4.80
N GLN A 179 -0.44 -20.12 -4.34
CA GLN A 179 0.35 -19.09 -3.67
C GLN A 179 0.59 -17.88 -4.58
N ARG A 180 0.93 -18.10 -5.86
CA ARG A 180 1.10 -17.01 -6.83
C ARG A 180 -0.19 -16.21 -7.01
N VAL A 181 -1.31 -16.90 -7.18
CA VAL A 181 -2.64 -16.29 -7.35
C VAL A 181 -3.01 -15.47 -6.13
N GLU A 182 -2.80 -16.01 -4.92
CA GLU A 182 -3.11 -15.31 -3.68
C GLU A 182 -2.21 -14.09 -3.49
N GLU A 183 -0.92 -14.19 -3.79
CA GLU A 183 0.00 -13.05 -3.71
C GLU A 183 -0.35 -11.95 -4.72
N ASP A 184 -0.76 -12.29 -5.94
CA ASP A 184 -1.21 -11.31 -6.92
C ASP A 184 -2.56 -10.70 -6.53
N ARG A 185 -3.48 -11.50 -5.96
CA ARG A 185 -4.74 -11.00 -5.39
C ARG A 185 -4.47 -9.98 -4.29
N GLU A 186 -3.55 -10.28 -3.38
CA GLU A 186 -3.14 -9.39 -2.31
C GLU A 186 -2.51 -8.08 -2.82
N ARG A 187 -1.69 -8.12 -3.88
CA ARG A 187 -1.18 -6.90 -4.52
C ARG A 187 -2.29 -6.05 -5.11
N HIS A 188 -3.20 -6.66 -5.85
CA HIS A 188 -4.28 -5.93 -6.51
C HIS A 188 -5.28 -5.36 -5.51
N LYS A 189 -5.53 -6.09 -4.42
CA LYS A 189 -6.31 -5.61 -3.28
C LYS A 189 -5.68 -4.34 -2.69
N ARG A 190 -4.39 -4.35 -2.37
CA ARG A 190 -3.68 -3.15 -1.87
C ARG A 190 -3.72 -1.97 -2.83
N GLN A 191 -3.52 -2.23 -4.12
CA GLN A 191 -3.61 -1.18 -5.13
C GLN A 191 -4.97 -0.50 -5.08
N ARG A 192 -6.06 -1.25 -4.88
CA ARG A 192 -7.41 -0.69 -4.78
C ARG A 192 -7.71 -0.02 -3.45
N GLU A 193 -7.17 -0.51 -2.35
CA GLU A 193 -7.31 0.13 -1.02
C GLU A 193 -6.72 1.54 -0.99
N MET A 194 -5.65 1.78 -1.74
CA MET A 194 -4.98 3.09 -1.80
C MET A 194 -5.62 4.09 -2.78
N ILE A 195 -6.52 3.65 -3.68
CA ILE A 195 -7.14 4.53 -4.69
C ILE A 195 -8.04 5.61 -4.06
N TRP A 196 -8.68 5.28 -2.94
CA TRP A 196 -9.65 6.17 -2.29
C TRP A 196 -8.96 7.19 -1.36
N GLN A 197 -7.68 6.99 -1.06
CA GLN A 197 -6.90 7.92 -0.25
C GLN A 197 -6.41 9.07 -1.14
N LYS A 198 -7.08 10.22 -1.05
CA LYS A 198 -6.67 11.47 -1.72
C LYS A 198 -6.03 12.42 -0.71
N GLY A 199 -5.07 13.23 -1.15
CA GLY A 199 -4.57 14.36 -0.35
C GLY A 199 -5.60 15.50 -0.29
N PHE A 200 -5.50 16.40 0.69
CA PHE A 200 -6.46 17.50 0.88
C PHE A 200 -6.64 18.41 -0.36
N GLU A 201 -5.54 18.80 -1.02
CA GLU A 201 -5.64 19.62 -2.24
C GLU A 201 -6.17 18.81 -3.45
N GLU A 202 -5.87 17.52 -3.48
CA GLU A 202 -6.26 16.59 -4.55
C GLU A 202 -7.75 16.21 -4.46
N GLU A 203 -8.32 16.21 -3.25
CA GLU A 203 -9.75 16.06 -3.00
C GLU A 203 -10.55 17.21 -3.62
N LYS A 204 -10.13 18.46 -3.38
CA LYS A 204 -10.87 19.66 -3.83
C LYS A 204 -10.99 19.75 -5.35
N HIS A 205 -9.89 19.54 -6.07
CA HIS A 205 -9.88 19.60 -7.53
C HIS A 205 -10.32 18.29 -8.17
N GLY A 206 -9.90 17.16 -7.60
CA GLY A 206 -10.26 15.84 -8.11
C GLY A 206 -11.75 15.56 -8.00
N LEU A 207 -12.44 16.05 -6.96
CA LEU A 207 -13.90 15.88 -6.88
C LEU A 207 -14.61 16.55 -8.06
N TRP A 208 -14.18 17.76 -8.42
CA TRP A 208 -14.78 18.49 -9.54
C TRP A 208 -14.51 17.82 -10.89
N ASP A 209 -13.27 17.37 -11.11
CA ASP A 209 -12.86 16.73 -12.37
C ASP A 209 -13.43 15.30 -12.51
N ASP A 210 -13.60 14.58 -11.40
CA ASP A 210 -14.16 13.22 -11.37
C ASP A 210 -15.70 13.21 -11.26
N THR A 211 -16.35 14.38 -11.15
CA THR A 211 -17.81 14.46 -11.06
C THR A 211 -18.42 13.95 -12.37
N SER A 212 -19.12 12.83 -12.30
CA SER A 212 -19.92 12.33 -13.42
C SER A 212 -21.18 13.16 -13.61
N GLU A 213 -21.71 13.17 -14.84
CA GLU A 213 -23.04 13.72 -15.10
C GLU A 213 -24.10 12.92 -14.32
N PHE A 214 -25.17 13.61 -13.94
CA PHE A 214 -26.28 13.01 -13.20
C PHE A 214 -26.95 11.90 -14.02
N GLY A 215 -27.01 10.70 -13.47
CA GLY A 215 -27.48 9.49 -14.13
C GLY A 215 -28.79 8.92 -13.59
N GLU A 216 -29.22 7.81 -14.18
CA GLU A 216 -30.44 7.08 -13.76
C GLU A 216 -30.31 6.52 -12.34
N ASP A 217 -29.12 6.04 -11.97
CA ASP A 217 -28.83 5.52 -10.62
C ASP A 217 -28.96 6.62 -9.55
N ASP A 218 -28.57 7.86 -9.87
CA ASP A 218 -28.71 9.01 -8.96
C ASP A 218 -30.18 9.38 -8.73
N GLU A 219 -31.03 9.30 -9.76
CA GLU A 219 -32.47 9.54 -9.65
C GLU A 219 -33.14 8.48 -8.77
N VAL A 220 -32.72 7.21 -8.89
CA VAL A 220 -33.19 6.12 -8.03
C VAL A 220 -32.76 6.36 -6.58
N LEU A 221 -31.48 6.67 -6.36
CA LEU A 221 -30.93 6.91 -5.02
C LEU A 221 -31.62 8.10 -4.33
N GLY A 222 -31.86 9.19 -5.07
CA GLY A 222 -32.58 10.36 -4.58
C GLY A 222 -34.05 10.07 -4.21
N LYS A 223 -34.76 9.22 -4.98
CA LYS A 223 -36.14 8.80 -4.65
C LYS A 223 -36.19 7.87 -3.44
N GLU A 224 -35.22 6.97 -3.29
CA GLU A 224 -35.10 6.10 -2.12
C GLU A 224 -34.81 6.92 -0.86
N GLU A 225 -33.91 7.90 -0.96
CA GLU A 225 -33.66 8.87 0.11
C GLU A 225 -34.92 9.67 0.42
N GLU A 226 -35.58 10.30 -0.56
CA GLU A 226 -36.82 11.04 -0.34
C GLU A 226 -37.92 10.19 0.31
N GLY A 227 -38.02 8.91 -0.10
CA GLY A 227 -38.92 7.93 0.51
C GLY A 227 -38.58 7.62 1.97
N ARG A 228 -37.28 7.51 2.31
CA ARG A 228 -36.81 7.38 3.69
C ARG A 228 -37.13 8.62 4.51
N TRP A 229 -36.81 9.82 4.01
CA TRP A 229 -37.08 11.09 4.68
C TRP A 229 -38.58 11.27 4.96
N LYS A 230 -39.44 11.02 3.95
CA LYS A 230 -40.91 11.07 4.10
C LYS A 230 -41.47 9.93 4.97
N GLY A 231 -40.75 8.81 5.05
CA GLY A 231 -41.07 7.65 5.87
C GLY A 231 -40.73 7.80 7.35
N GLY A 232 -40.13 8.92 7.76
CA GLY A 232 -39.91 9.28 9.16
C GLY A 232 -38.47 9.08 9.63
N TRP A 233 -37.57 9.98 9.23
CA TRP A 233 -36.30 10.23 9.97
C TRP A 233 -36.50 11.13 11.20
N GLY A 234 -37.74 11.57 11.45
CA GLY A 234 -38.08 12.40 12.61
C GLY A 234 -38.24 11.64 13.93
N GLU A 235 -38.09 10.31 13.94
CA GLU A 235 -38.31 9.48 15.15
C GLU A 235 -37.02 8.94 15.79
N GLU A 236 -35.83 9.15 15.19
CA GLU A 236 -34.56 8.61 15.73
C GLU A 236 -33.69 9.61 16.52
N CYS A 237 -34.10 10.87 16.68
CA CYS A 237 -33.44 11.77 17.63
C CYS A 237 -34.13 11.70 19.01
N LEU A 238 -33.65 10.79 19.85
CA LEU A 238 -34.03 10.63 21.27
C LEU A 238 -33.74 11.86 22.17
N HIS A 239 -33.11 12.92 21.65
CA HIS A 239 -32.73 14.10 22.44
C HIS A 239 -33.86 15.10 22.68
N GLU A 240 -34.92 15.13 21.87
CA GLU A 240 -36.00 16.13 22.03
C GLU A 240 -37.22 15.62 22.82
N ALA A 241 -37.23 14.35 23.25
CA ALA A 241 -38.38 13.76 23.94
C ALA A 241 -38.47 14.13 25.44
N GLU A 242 -37.43 14.72 26.03
CA GLU A 242 -37.39 15.01 27.48
C GLU A 242 -37.79 16.44 27.86
N GLU A 243 -37.94 17.36 26.90
CA GLU A 243 -38.28 18.76 27.20
C GLU A 243 -39.69 19.15 26.74
N GLY A 244 -40.74 18.58 27.36
CA GLY A 244 -42.07 19.15 27.17
C GLY A 244 -43.27 18.42 27.78
N ASP A 245 -43.49 18.66 29.08
CA ASP A 245 -44.79 18.77 29.80
C ASP A 245 -44.98 17.78 30.95
N GLY A 246 -44.94 18.31 32.18
CA GLY A 246 -45.05 17.52 33.39
C GLY A 246 -45.12 18.39 34.65
N ARG A 247 -46.19 19.16 34.79
CA ARG A 247 -46.65 19.63 36.11
C ARG A 247 -46.62 18.48 37.12
N ASP A 248 -46.12 18.77 38.32
CA ASP A 248 -46.40 18.09 39.59
C ASP A 248 -46.95 16.65 39.47
N ARG A 249 -46.03 15.68 39.47
CA ARG A 249 -46.29 14.43 40.17
C ARG A 249 -45.02 13.97 40.87
N MET A 250 -44.91 14.38 42.13
CA MET A 250 -44.06 13.73 43.11
C MET A 250 -44.46 12.25 43.16
N VAL A 251 -43.66 11.38 42.55
CA VAL A 251 -43.71 9.93 42.80
C VAL A 251 -42.36 9.57 43.39
N GLU A 252 -42.41 9.14 44.65
CA GLU A 252 -41.27 8.67 45.41
C GLU A 252 -40.59 7.52 44.65
N VAL A 253 -39.29 7.69 44.43
CA VAL A 253 -38.38 6.69 43.86
C VAL A 253 -38.23 5.55 44.89
N PRO A 254 -38.59 4.30 44.58
CA PRO A 254 -38.06 3.17 45.33
C PRO A 254 -36.60 3.00 44.92
N GLY A 255 -35.70 3.10 45.90
CA GLY A 255 -34.27 2.86 45.69
C GLY A 255 -34.02 1.42 45.26
N GLU A 256 -33.17 1.27 44.26
CA GLU A 256 -32.36 0.06 44.08
C GLU A 256 -30.90 0.50 44.03
N GLU A 257 -30.16 0.00 45.01
CA GLU A 257 -28.73 0.18 45.21
C GLU A 257 -27.98 -0.57 44.10
N GLY A 258 -27.19 0.16 43.30
CA GLY A 258 -26.22 -0.37 42.34
C GLY A 258 -24.84 0.12 42.74
N THR A 259 -23.90 -0.81 42.85
CA THR A 259 -22.61 -0.75 43.57
C THR A 259 -21.59 0.23 42.98
N VAL A 260 -20.98 1.04 43.85
CA VAL A 260 -19.91 2.02 43.60
C VAL A 260 -18.53 1.37 43.31
N GLU A 261 -18.45 0.04 43.23
CA GLU A 261 -17.17 -0.67 43.15
C GLU A 261 -16.60 -0.83 41.72
N GLU A 262 -17.36 -0.56 40.66
CA GLU A 262 -16.85 -0.65 39.27
C GLU A 262 -16.28 0.67 38.74
N GLU A 263 -16.68 1.83 39.26
CA GLU A 263 -16.16 3.14 38.80
C GLU A 263 -14.77 3.45 39.38
N GLU A 264 -14.42 2.94 40.58
CA GLU A 264 -13.08 3.15 41.16
C GLU A 264 -11.99 2.26 40.51
N GLU A 265 -12.36 1.15 39.85
CA GLU A 265 -11.39 0.26 39.18
C GLU A 265 -11.00 0.80 37.79
N GLU A 266 -11.91 1.49 37.10
CA GLU A 266 -11.67 2.10 35.79
C GLU A 266 -10.87 3.43 35.90
N GLU A 267 -11.06 4.20 36.99
CA GLU A 267 -10.28 5.43 37.25
C GLU A 267 -8.83 5.12 37.68
N ALA A 268 -8.60 3.98 38.34
CA ALA A 268 -7.24 3.53 38.72
C ALA A 268 -6.41 3.03 37.52
N GLU A 269 -7.06 2.43 36.51
CA GLU A 269 -6.36 1.96 35.29
C GLU A 269 -5.96 3.14 34.37
N ALA A 270 -6.68 4.26 34.43
CA ALA A 270 -6.37 5.47 33.68
C ALA A 270 -5.13 6.22 34.24
N GLU A 271 -4.95 6.28 35.57
CA GLU A 271 -3.75 6.89 36.17
C GLU A 271 -2.47 6.06 35.93
N GLU A 272 -2.56 4.73 35.78
CA GLU A 272 -1.38 3.88 35.51
C GLU A 272 -0.85 4.06 34.06
N ILE A 273 -1.71 4.48 33.12
CA ILE A 273 -1.33 4.74 31.72
C ILE A 273 -0.61 6.09 31.57
N GLU A 274 -1.05 7.15 32.26
CA GLU A 274 -0.37 8.46 32.23
C GLU A 274 1.02 8.42 32.89
N ASP A 275 1.20 7.61 33.94
CA ASP A 275 2.50 7.48 34.64
C ASP A 275 3.54 6.66 33.83
N MET A 276 3.08 5.85 32.87
CA MET A 276 3.92 5.11 31.91
C MET A 276 4.41 6.00 30.75
N GLU A 277 3.57 6.91 30.26
CA GLU A 277 3.95 7.88 29.22
C GLU A 277 4.83 9.01 29.76
N GLY A 278 4.70 9.36 31.05
CA GLY A 278 5.54 10.34 31.75
C GLY A 278 7.00 9.91 31.99
N ARG A 279 7.35 8.63 31.82
CA ARG A 279 8.74 8.12 32.01
C ARG A 279 9.55 7.95 30.74
N MET A 280 9.02 8.27 29.55
CA MET A 280 9.72 8.05 28.28
C MET A 280 10.25 9.32 27.60
N VAL A 281 10.37 10.44 28.32
CA VAL A 281 11.04 11.65 27.78
C VAL A 281 11.95 12.28 28.84
N VAL A 282 13.10 11.65 29.09
CA VAL A 282 14.29 12.37 29.54
C VAL A 282 15.50 11.73 28.86
N ASP A 283 15.88 12.28 27.70
CA ASP A 283 17.28 12.53 27.32
C ASP A 283 17.34 13.15 25.91
N GLY A 284 17.68 14.43 25.84
CA GLY A 284 18.41 15.01 24.70
C GLY A 284 17.62 15.71 23.59
N GLU A 285 17.48 17.03 23.76
CA GLU A 285 17.49 18.05 22.70
C GLU A 285 16.23 18.24 21.80
N GLY A 286 15.39 19.19 22.23
CA GLY A 286 14.94 20.28 21.37
C GLY A 286 13.72 20.05 20.47
N PHE A 287 12.51 20.11 21.05
CA PHE A 287 11.31 20.41 20.26
C PHE A 287 10.50 21.52 20.94
N ARG A 288 10.38 22.68 20.26
CA ARG A 288 9.50 23.77 20.69
C ARG A 288 8.06 23.36 20.35
N LYS A 289 7.16 23.47 21.34
CA LYS A 289 5.71 23.34 21.14
C LYS A 289 5.24 24.34 20.09
N VAL A 290 4.45 23.86 19.14
CA VAL A 290 3.70 24.67 18.17
C VAL A 290 2.27 24.74 18.69
N ASP A 291 2.07 25.58 19.70
CA ASP A 291 0.75 26.00 20.16
C ASP A 291 0.76 27.53 20.11
N ASP A 292 0.48 28.09 18.93
CA ASP A 292 0.16 29.52 18.71
C ASP A 292 -0.21 29.77 17.22
N MET A 293 -1.12 28.97 16.65
CA MET A 293 -1.57 29.19 15.26
C MET A 293 -3.07 28.86 15.05
N TRP A 294 -3.93 29.45 15.87
CA TRP A 294 -5.39 29.43 15.66
C TRP A 294 -6.03 30.81 15.84
N ASP A 295 -5.43 31.87 15.26
CA ASP A 295 -5.95 33.24 15.40
C ASP A 295 -5.95 34.06 14.10
N VAL A 296 -6.25 33.44 12.95
CA VAL A 296 -6.48 34.17 11.69
C VAL A 296 -7.67 33.59 10.92
N ALA A 297 -8.88 33.97 11.33
CA ALA A 297 -10.07 33.99 10.46
C ALA A 297 -11.19 34.85 11.07
N ARG A 298 -10.91 36.14 11.36
CA ARG A 298 -11.98 37.12 11.59
C ARG A 298 -12.33 37.78 10.26
N TRP A 299 -13.48 37.41 9.71
CA TRP A 299 -14.09 38.06 8.54
C TRP A 299 -14.35 39.55 8.84
N PRO A 300 -13.87 40.51 8.03
CA PRO A 300 -14.28 41.90 8.16
C PRO A 300 -15.63 42.10 7.46
N SER A 301 -16.67 42.39 8.25
CA SER A 301 -17.88 43.04 7.77
C SER A 301 -17.54 44.50 7.45
N GLY A 302 -17.51 44.85 6.17
CA GLY A 302 -17.30 46.23 5.74
C GLY A 302 -17.85 46.43 4.34
N GLU A 303 -18.90 47.25 4.25
CA GLU A 303 -19.48 47.75 3.01
C GLU A 303 -18.42 48.52 2.22
N GLU A 304 -18.15 48.13 0.97
CA GLU A 304 -17.41 48.98 0.02
C GLU A 304 -18.25 49.19 -1.25
N GLU A 305 -18.49 50.48 -1.50
CA GLU A 305 -19.19 51.08 -2.63
C GLU A 305 -18.52 50.75 -3.96
N TRP A 306 -19.33 50.34 -4.94
CA TRP A 306 -18.90 50.22 -6.33
C TRP A 306 -18.88 51.61 -6.98
N GLU A 307 -17.73 52.27 -7.01
CA GLU A 307 -17.49 53.37 -7.95
C GLU A 307 -17.28 52.80 -9.37
N LYS A 308 -18.12 53.27 -10.30
CA LYS A 308 -17.94 53.09 -11.74
C LYS A 308 -16.85 54.04 -12.20
N GLU A 309 -15.75 53.51 -12.73
CA GLU A 309 -14.89 54.24 -13.64
C GLU A 309 -15.14 53.75 -15.07
N ASP A 310 -15.75 54.64 -15.84
CA ASP A 310 -15.56 54.75 -17.28
C ASP A 310 -14.05 54.85 -17.58
N ASP A 311 -13.52 54.18 -18.61
CA ASP A 311 -13.09 54.87 -19.84
C ASP A 311 -12.48 53.92 -20.89
N ASP A 312 -12.61 54.39 -22.13
CA ASP A 312 -12.11 53.94 -23.42
C ASP A 312 -10.66 53.37 -23.46
N ARG A 313 -10.46 52.26 -24.20
CA ARG A 313 -9.81 52.23 -25.54
C ARG A 313 -9.52 50.81 -26.05
#